data_AF-A0A1V9X851-F1
#
_entry.id   AF-A0A1V9X851-F1
#
_cell.length_a   1.000
_cell.length_b   1.000
_cell.length_c   1.000
_cell.angle_alpha   90.00
_cell.angle_beta   90.00
_cell.angle_gamma   90.00
#
_symmetry.space_group_name_H-M   'P 1'
#
loop_
_entity.id
_entity.type
_entity.pdbx_description
1 polymer ?
#
loop_
_entity_poly.entity_id
_entity_poly.type
_entity_poly.pdbx_seq_one_letter_code
_entity_poly.pdbx_strand_id
1 'polypeptide(L)'
;MRLRELLDKLGSVSGLTCEEKDPEEFLNCLTQMLQAQDAMDYILYSYIQVEPFLQLSSGQSAHLYQLFVEKDDGLGIPWFQQILEQSFFHQDLKLRQLPSVFIVQMPRFGRQFKVYPRVIPSLQLDMTDLLANSPRPCHVCAGLAQIECADCYAHIKSIENSTFCDACYNRTHLRMPSHRASAKRRLTVSAGFQDFSSTKHLPRHFMELFALLCIETSHYVAFVKCGQQATSPWVFFDSMADRQGQNNIPEVVGFEEIYEWLSQERLEAHADDRSLPPLVKKIVADAYMCFYRSATVAMYN
;
A
#
# COMPACT_ATOMS: atom_id res chain seq x y z
N MET A 1 -21.11 -20.46 -2.47
CA MET A 1 -20.77 -21.34 -3.61
C MET A 1 -21.02 -20.73 -4.97
N ARG A 2 -22.21 -20.16 -5.24
CA ARG A 2 -22.57 -19.59 -6.56
C ARG A 2 -21.52 -18.68 -7.23
N LEU A 3 -20.88 -17.77 -6.48
CA LEU A 3 -19.83 -16.92 -7.05
C LEU A 3 -18.60 -17.73 -7.51
N ARG A 4 -18.16 -18.72 -6.71
CA ARG A 4 -17.03 -19.59 -7.07
C ARG A 4 -17.34 -20.41 -8.32
N GLU A 5 -18.56 -20.94 -8.44
CA GLU A 5 -19.01 -21.68 -9.63
C GLU A 5 -19.02 -20.79 -10.88
N LEU A 6 -19.44 -19.53 -10.76
CA LEU A 6 -19.40 -18.57 -11.86
C LEU A 6 -17.96 -18.26 -12.28
N LEU A 7 -17.08 -18.00 -11.32
CA LEU A 7 -15.67 -17.71 -11.60
C LEU A 7 -14.92 -18.93 -12.17
N ASP A 8 -15.19 -20.14 -11.69
CA ASP A 8 -14.56 -21.37 -12.22
C ASP A 8 -15.04 -21.67 -13.65
N LYS A 9 -16.30 -21.33 -13.96
CA LYS A 9 -16.89 -21.56 -15.29
C LYS A 9 -16.51 -20.49 -16.31
N LEU A 10 -16.44 -19.22 -15.90
CA LEU A 10 -16.29 -18.08 -16.80
C LEU A 10 -14.88 -17.47 -16.76
N GLY A 11 -14.13 -17.73 -15.69
CA GLY A 11 -12.81 -17.17 -15.46
C GLY A 11 -11.69 -17.98 -16.09
N SER A 12 -10.48 -17.45 -15.97
CA SER A 12 -9.23 -18.03 -16.46
C SER A 12 -8.54 -18.94 -15.44
N VAL A 13 -9.04 -19.00 -14.20
CA VAL A 13 -8.45 -19.73 -13.07
C VAL A 13 -9.31 -20.94 -12.73
N SER A 14 -8.72 -22.14 -12.78
CA SER A 14 -9.38 -23.40 -12.43
C SER A 14 -9.26 -23.73 -10.94
N GLY A 15 -10.17 -24.57 -10.44
CA GLY A 15 -10.14 -25.08 -9.06
C GLY A 15 -10.70 -24.10 -8.03
N LEU A 16 -11.39 -23.04 -8.46
CA LEU A 16 -11.94 -22.02 -7.56
C LEU A 16 -13.05 -22.58 -6.63
N THR A 17 -13.60 -23.75 -6.96
CA THR A 17 -14.61 -24.43 -6.13
C THR A 17 -14.03 -25.33 -5.05
N CYS A 18 -12.80 -25.82 -5.20
CA CYS A 18 -12.26 -26.90 -4.36
C CYS A 18 -10.84 -26.66 -3.81
N GLU A 19 -10.08 -25.73 -4.39
CA GLU A 19 -8.72 -25.43 -3.97
C GLU A 19 -8.64 -24.09 -3.24
N GLU A 20 -7.62 -23.93 -2.41
CA GLU A 20 -7.23 -22.63 -1.88
C GLU A 20 -6.48 -21.84 -2.96
N LYS A 21 -6.85 -20.58 -3.13
CA LYS A 21 -6.35 -19.70 -4.20
C LYS A 21 -5.86 -18.40 -3.60
N ASP A 22 -4.84 -17.83 -4.24
CA ASP A 22 -4.30 -16.55 -3.80
C ASP A 22 -5.33 -15.43 -4.03
N PRO A 23 -5.47 -14.47 -3.09
CA PRO A 23 -6.39 -13.34 -3.23
C PRO A 23 -6.15 -12.50 -4.50
N GLU A 24 -4.90 -12.45 -4.98
CA GLU A 24 -4.55 -11.81 -6.25
C GLU A 24 -5.20 -12.52 -7.44
N GLU A 25 -5.14 -13.86 -7.49
CA GLU A 25 -5.77 -14.65 -8.55
C GLU A 25 -7.28 -14.45 -8.56
N PHE A 26 -7.90 -14.43 -7.37
CA PHE A 26 -9.32 -14.15 -7.21
C PHE A 26 -9.67 -12.73 -7.71
N LEU A 27 -8.91 -11.71 -7.31
CA LEU A 27 -9.15 -10.33 -7.72
C LEU A 27 -9.03 -10.17 -9.24
N ASN A 28 -7.97 -10.70 -9.83
CA ASN A 28 -7.73 -10.65 -11.28
C ASN A 28 -8.83 -11.39 -12.06
N CYS A 29 -9.26 -12.57 -11.59
CA CYS A 29 -10.34 -13.33 -12.22
C CYS A 29 -11.67 -12.56 -12.14
N LEU A 30 -11.98 -11.98 -10.98
CA LEU A 30 -13.19 -11.19 -10.78
C LEU A 30 -13.21 -9.93 -11.66
N THR A 31 -12.12 -9.17 -11.72
CA THR A 31 -12.06 -7.95 -12.53
C THR A 31 -12.06 -8.26 -14.02
N GLN A 32 -11.36 -9.30 -14.46
CA GLN A 32 -11.43 -9.79 -15.84
C GLN A 32 -12.85 -10.20 -16.23
N MET A 33 -13.55 -10.96 -15.37
CA MET A 33 -14.93 -11.36 -15.64
C MET A 33 -15.88 -10.16 -15.77
N LEU A 34 -15.67 -9.11 -14.97
CA LEU A 34 -16.45 -7.87 -15.06
C LEU A 34 -16.09 -7.06 -16.32
N GLN A 35 -14.87 -7.19 -16.85
CA GLN A 35 -14.42 -6.53 -18.09
C GLN A 35 -14.77 -7.33 -19.36
N ALA A 36 -14.84 -8.66 -19.29
CA ALA A 36 -14.96 -9.56 -20.45
C ALA A 36 -16.37 -9.65 -21.06
N GLN A 37 -17.32 -8.83 -20.63
CA GLN A 37 -18.66 -8.76 -21.22
C GLN A 37 -18.74 -7.82 -22.45
N ASP A 38 -17.61 -7.57 -23.13
CA ASP A 38 -17.51 -6.82 -24.38
C ASP A 38 -17.38 -7.73 -25.63
N ALA A 39 -18.15 -8.82 -25.70
CA ALA A 39 -18.39 -9.51 -26.96
C ALA A 39 -19.78 -10.16 -26.97
N MET A 40 -20.71 -9.54 -27.69
CA MET A 40 -22.02 -10.05 -28.10
C MET A 40 -23.23 -9.66 -27.22
N ASP A 41 -23.52 -8.36 -27.13
CA ASP A 41 -24.83 -7.78 -27.47
C ASP A 41 -24.84 -6.26 -27.16
N TYR A 42 -24.93 -5.46 -28.22
CA TYR A 42 -24.64 -4.01 -28.19
C TYR A 42 -25.72 -3.13 -27.52
N ILE A 43 -26.75 -3.66 -26.83
CA ILE A 43 -27.93 -2.82 -26.47
C ILE A 43 -28.55 -3.02 -25.06
N LEU A 44 -28.16 -3.98 -24.20
CA LEU A 44 -28.92 -4.17 -22.93
C LEU A 44 -28.16 -4.42 -21.61
N TYR A 45 -26.83 -4.44 -21.59
CA TYR A 45 -26.07 -4.56 -20.34
C TYR A 45 -24.99 -3.48 -20.23
N SER A 46 -25.44 -2.31 -19.82
CA SER A 46 -24.59 -1.16 -19.51
C SER A 46 -23.60 -1.51 -18.38
N TYR A 47 -22.32 -1.62 -18.74
CA TYR A 47 -21.16 -1.06 -18.04
C TYR A 47 -21.00 -1.37 -16.55
N ILE A 48 -20.35 -2.49 -16.22
CA ILE A 48 -19.55 -2.59 -14.98
C ILE A 48 -18.10 -2.84 -15.37
N GLN A 49 -17.52 -1.90 -16.11
CA GLN A 49 -16.06 -1.89 -16.30
C GLN A 49 -15.44 -1.44 -14.99
N VAL A 50 -14.72 -2.35 -14.30
CA VAL A 50 -13.90 -1.96 -13.16
C VAL A 50 -12.60 -1.40 -13.73
N GLU A 51 -12.47 -0.08 -13.70
CA GLU A 51 -11.21 0.57 -14.06
C GLU A 51 -10.09 0.18 -13.08
N PRO A 52 -8.86 -0.01 -13.57
CA PRO A 52 -7.71 -0.20 -12.69
C PRO A 52 -7.60 0.93 -11.67
N PHE A 53 -7.44 0.56 -10.39
CA PHE A 53 -7.32 1.56 -9.34
C PHE A 53 -6.01 2.35 -9.45
N LEU A 54 -4.98 1.74 -10.03
CA LEU A 54 -3.62 2.28 -10.10
C LEU A 54 -3.24 2.62 -11.52
N GLN A 55 -2.63 3.79 -11.68
CA GLN A 55 -1.98 4.22 -12.90
C GLN A 55 -0.55 4.66 -12.56
N LEU A 56 0.43 3.93 -13.08
CA LEU A 56 1.85 4.14 -12.79
C LEU A 56 2.50 5.03 -13.85
N SER A 57 3.57 5.73 -13.47
CA SER A 57 4.40 6.53 -14.38
C SER A 57 4.94 5.72 -15.55
N SER A 58 5.22 4.42 -15.35
CA SER A 58 5.62 3.45 -16.38
C SER A 58 4.58 3.23 -17.50
N GLY A 59 3.33 3.69 -17.32
CA GLY A 59 2.22 3.46 -18.24
C GLY A 59 1.42 2.20 -17.93
N GLN A 60 1.84 1.40 -16.95
CA GLN A 60 1.10 0.24 -16.47
C GLN A 60 -0.10 0.67 -15.62
N SER A 61 -1.18 -0.09 -15.72
CA SER A 61 -2.37 0.05 -14.89
C SER A 61 -2.70 -1.28 -14.22
N ALA A 62 -3.10 -1.25 -12.95
CA ALA A 62 -3.36 -2.45 -12.16
C ALA A 62 -4.40 -2.20 -11.05
N HIS A 63 -4.99 -3.26 -10.50
CA HIS A 63 -5.85 -3.17 -9.31
C HIS A 63 -5.07 -3.36 -7.99
N LEU A 64 -3.84 -3.85 -8.09
CA LEU A 64 -3.00 -4.23 -6.96
C LEU A 64 -1.56 -3.78 -7.22
N TYR A 65 -0.86 -3.35 -6.18
CA TYR A 65 0.58 -3.14 -6.21
C TYR A 65 1.31 -4.19 -5.37
N GLN A 66 2.29 -4.89 -5.96
CA GLN A 66 3.18 -5.80 -5.23
C GLN A 66 4.38 -5.02 -4.71
N LEU A 67 4.69 -5.14 -3.41
CA LEU A 67 5.91 -4.58 -2.84
C LEU A 67 7.14 -5.37 -3.28
N PHE A 68 8.16 -4.65 -3.75
CA PHE A 68 9.48 -5.17 -4.10
C PHE A 68 10.53 -4.42 -3.30
N VAL A 69 10.95 -5.03 -2.19
CA VAL A 69 11.95 -4.46 -1.28
C VAL A 69 13.04 -5.45 -0.96
N GLU A 70 14.24 -4.92 -0.75
CA GLU A 70 15.36 -5.64 -0.15
C GLU A 70 15.39 -5.33 1.34
N LYS A 71 15.71 -6.34 2.16
CA LYS A 71 15.77 -6.18 3.61
C LYS A 71 16.89 -5.21 3.98
N ASP A 72 16.55 -4.16 4.72
CA ASP A 72 17.50 -3.24 5.35
C ASP A 72 17.57 -3.57 6.85
N ASP A 73 18.67 -4.21 7.27
CA ASP A 73 18.87 -4.61 8.67
C ASP A 73 18.97 -3.41 9.62
N GLY A 74 19.21 -2.19 9.11
CA GLY A 74 19.26 -0.97 9.91
C GLY A 74 17.88 -0.42 10.30
N LEU A 75 16.79 -0.85 9.64
CA LEU A 75 15.43 -0.34 9.89
C LEU A 75 14.74 -0.96 11.11
N GLY A 76 15.25 -2.07 11.66
CA GLY A 76 14.58 -2.78 12.76
C GLY A 76 13.20 -3.31 12.35
N ILE A 77 12.14 -2.83 13.03
CA ILE A 77 10.75 -3.12 12.65
C ILE A 77 10.22 -1.95 11.81
N PRO A 78 10.16 -2.06 10.47
CA PRO A 78 9.78 -0.94 9.63
C PRO A 78 8.28 -0.66 9.68
N TRP A 79 7.93 0.60 9.49
CA TRP A 79 6.59 1.01 9.12
C TRP A 79 6.28 0.65 7.67
N PHE A 80 5.02 0.36 7.40
CA PHE A 80 4.55 0.08 6.05
C PHE A 80 4.87 1.23 5.07
N GLN A 81 4.75 2.50 5.51
CA GLN A 81 5.17 3.68 4.72
C GLN A 81 6.62 3.57 4.23
N GLN A 82 7.56 3.15 5.08
CA GLN A 82 8.99 3.10 4.74
C GLN A 82 9.27 2.06 3.66
N ILE A 83 8.70 0.85 3.78
CA ILE A 83 8.89 -0.21 2.77
C ILE A 83 8.17 0.13 1.46
N LEU A 84 7.05 0.85 1.51
CA LEU A 84 6.37 1.33 0.32
C LEU A 84 7.22 2.36 -0.44
N GLU A 85 7.76 3.35 0.27
CA GLU A 85 8.67 4.34 -0.31
C GLU A 85 9.91 3.69 -0.91
N GLN A 86 10.51 2.71 -0.21
CA GLN A 86 11.64 1.94 -0.70
C GLN A 86 11.31 1.22 -2.01
N SER A 87 10.15 0.56 -2.08
CA SER A 87 9.68 -0.14 -3.27
C SER A 87 9.53 0.80 -4.46
N PHE A 88 8.84 1.92 -4.27
CA PHE A 88 8.63 2.94 -5.32
C PHE A 88 9.95 3.55 -5.78
N PHE A 89 10.85 3.86 -4.85
CA PHE A 89 12.13 4.47 -5.17
C PHE A 89 13.05 3.53 -5.97
N HIS A 90 13.16 2.26 -5.54
CA HIS A 90 13.99 1.26 -6.23
C HIS A 90 13.50 0.95 -7.64
N GLN A 91 12.18 0.95 -7.85
CA GLN A 91 11.58 0.69 -9.17
C GLN A 91 11.46 1.94 -10.05
N ASP A 92 11.87 3.12 -9.55
CA ASP A 92 11.68 4.42 -10.20
C ASP A 92 10.22 4.66 -10.64
N LEU A 93 9.28 4.24 -9.79
CA LEU A 93 7.85 4.37 -10.01
C LEU A 93 7.28 5.60 -9.32
N LYS A 94 6.22 6.15 -9.92
CA LYS A 94 5.34 7.15 -9.31
C LYS A 94 3.89 6.86 -9.70
N LEU A 95 2.95 7.28 -8.86
CA LEU A 95 1.52 7.28 -9.15
C LEU A 95 1.18 8.49 -10.03
N ARG A 96 0.44 8.29 -11.12
CA ARG A 96 -0.02 9.40 -11.98
C ARG A 96 -1.10 10.24 -11.30
N GLN A 97 -1.94 9.59 -10.50
CA GLN A 97 -3.01 10.20 -9.73
C GLN A 97 -3.22 9.45 -8.41
N LEU A 98 -3.88 10.09 -7.44
CA LEU A 98 -4.23 9.48 -6.18
C LEU A 98 -5.37 8.46 -6.40
N PRO A 99 -5.18 7.17 -6.09
CA PRO A 99 -6.24 6.18 -6.24
C PRO A 99 -7.34 6.35 -5.18
N SER A 100 -8.57 5.97 -5.51
CA SER A 100 -9.67 5.90 -4.54
C SER A 100 -9.44 4.79 -3.51
N VAL A 101 -8.94 3.64 -3.99
CA VAL A 101 -8.55 2.46 -3.22
C VAL A 101 -7.15 2.05 -3.63
N PHE A 102 -6.28 1.83 -2.65
CA PHE A 102 -4.93 1.34 -2.87
C PHE A 102 -4.76 0.00 -2.16
N ILE A 103 -4.72 -1.07 -2.95
CA ILE A 103 -4.48 -2.43 -2.47
C ILE A 103 -2.99 -2.73 -2.69
N VAL A 104 -2.32 -3.14 -1.62
CA VAL A 104 -0.88 -3.42 -1.66
C VAL A 104 -0.60 -4.79 -1.08
N GLN A 105 0.10 -5.63 -1.83
CA GLN A 105 0.56 -6.93 -1.40
C GLN A 105 1.93 -6.83 -0.74
N MET A 106 2.05 -7.47 0.41
CA MET A 106 3.26 -7.51 1.23
C MET A 106 4.39 -8.27 0.53
N PRO A 107 5.66 -7.91 0.78
CA PRO A 107 6.81 -8.52 0.10
C PRO A 107 7.07 -9.92 0.70
N ARG A 108 6.37 -10.91 0.14
CA ARG A 108 6.48 -12.33 0.49
C ARG A 108 6.95 -13.13 -0.71
N PHE A 109 7.76 -14.15 -0.46
CA PHE A 109 8.21 -15.10 -1.47
C PHE A 109 7.70 -16.50 -1.11
N GLY A 110 6.64 -16.94 -1.79
CA GLY A 110 5.92 -18.16 -1.42
C GLY A 110 5.28 -18.08 -0.03
N ARG A 111 4.98 -19.24 0.57
CA ARG A 111 4.20 -19.33 1.83
C ARG A 111 5.01 -19.04 3.09
N GLN A 112 6.33 -19.24 3.05
CA GLN A 112 7.16 -19.23 4.28
C GLN A 112 8.07 -18.02 4.40
N PHE A 113 8.45 -17.39 3.28
CA PHE A 113 9.44 -16.32 3.33
C PHE A 113 8.77 -14.94 3.34
N LYS A 114 9.03 -14.20 4.42
CA LYS A 114 8.66 -12.80 4.61
C LYS A 114 9.95 -11.97 4.59
N VAL A 115 10.03 -10.91 3.78
CA VAL A 115 11.25 -10.08 3.74
C VAL A 115 11.55 -9.46 5.11
N TYR A 116 10.51 -8.94 5.77
CA TYR A 116 10.55 -8.49 7.15
C TYR A 116 9.68 -9.42 8.02
N PRO A 117 10.17 -9.93 9.16
CA PRO A 117 9.37 -10.76 10.06
C PRO A 117 8.17 -10.02 10.65
N ARG A 118 8.34 -8.72 10.88
CA ARG A 118 7.29 -7.82 11.38
C ARG A 118 7.32 -6.51 10.59
N VAL A 119 6.15 -5.98 10.27
CA VAL A 119 5.95 -4.67 9.66
C VAL A 119 4.81 -3.98 10.41
N ILE A 120 4.98 -2.72 10.78
CA ILE A 120 3.93 -1.95 11.44
C ILE A 120 3.00 -1.38 10.38
N PRO A 121 1.72 -1.81 10.31
CA PRO A 121 0.77 -1.24 9.36
C PRO A 121 0.55 0.25 9.67
N SER A 122 0.84 1.11 8.70
CA SER A 122 0.61 2.54 8.81
C SER A 122 -0.90 2.81 8.77
N LEU A 123 -1.49 3.32 9.86
CA LEU A 123 -2.93 3.63 9.90
C LEU A 123 -3.32 4.74 8.91
N GLN A 124 -2.38 5.65 8.66
CA GLN A 124 -2.44 6.65 7.60
C GLN A 124 -1.19 6.56 6.74
N LEU A 125 -1.38 6.64 5.43
CA LEU A 125 -0.34 6.55 4.43
C LEU A 125 -0.20 7.89 3.72
N ASP A 126 0.99 8.46 3.71
CA ASP A 126 1.28 9.69 2.97
C ASP A 126 1.67 9.35 1.54
N MET A 127 0.80 9.70 0.60
CA MET A 127 0.97 9.41 -0.83
C MET A 127 1.64 10.56 -1.57
N THR A 128 1.87 11.70 -0.92
CA THR A 128 2.29 12.96 -1.55
C THR A 128 3.56 12.78 -2.39
N ASP A 129 4.54 12.08 -1.83
CA ASP A 129 5.85 11.91 -2.44
C ASP A 129 5.94 10.77 -3.46
N LEU A 130 4.89 9.95 -3.51
CA LEU A 130 4.72 8.87 -4.48
C LEU A 130 4.02 9.34 -5.75
N LEU A 131 3.40 10.52 -5.75
CA LEU A 131 2.72 11.11 -6.90
C LEU A 131 3.70 11.79 -7.87
N ALA A 132 3.52 11.59 -9.18
CA ALA A 132 4.42 12.07 -10.22
C ALA A 132 4.45 13.60 -10.38
N ASN A 133 3.32 14.27 -10.12
CA ASN A 133 3.11 15.70 -10.37
C ASN A 133 2.81 16.52 -9.09
N SER A 134 3.04 15.91 -7.92
CA SER A 134 2.76 16.56 -6.63
C SER A 134 3.88 17.54 -6.28
N PRO A 135 3.56 18.76 -5.79
CA PRO A 135 4.58 19.68 -5.32
C PRO A 135 5.20 19.16 -4.03
N ARG A 136 6.54 19.19 -3.94
CA ARG A 136 7.30 18.71 -2.77
C ARG A 136 8.14 19.81 -2.14
N PRO A 137 8.31 19.82 -0.81
CA PRO A 137 9.13 20.82 -0.14
C PRO A 137 10.61 20.49 -0.29
N CYS A 138 11.43 21.48 -0.58
CA CYS A 138 12.89 21.39 -0.53
C CYS A 138 13.30 21.12 0.93
N HIS A 139 14.06 20.05 1.16
CA HIS A 139 14.52 19.65 2.49
C HIS A 139 15.29 20.76 3.24
N VAL A 140 15.95 21.67 2.50
CA VAL A 140 16.80 22.73 3.09
C VAL A 140 16.05 24.02 3.39
N CYS A 141 15.19 24.49 2.48
CA CYS A 141 14.55 25.81 2.58
C CYS A 141 13.03 25.77 2.65
N ALA A 142 12.43 24.57 2.58
CA ALA A 142 10.99 24.33 2.49
C ALA A 142 10.27 25.00 1.30
N GLY A 143 11.01 25.58 0.35
CA GLY A 143 10.48 26.07 -0.93
C GLY A 143 10.13 24.91 -1.88
N LEU A 144 9.71 25.21 -3.11
CA LEU A 144 9.35 24.16 -4.08
C LEU A 144 10.60 23.35 -4.54
N ALA A 145 10.55 22.03 -4.36
CA ALA A 145 11.57 21.13 -4.87
C ALA A 145 11.39 20.87 -6.37
N GLN A 146 12.51 20.79 -7.09
CA GLN A 146 12.58 20.51 -8.53
C GLN A 146 13.50 19.32 -8.82
N ILE A 147 14.20 18.84 -7.80
CA ILE A 147 15.18 17.76 -7.88
C ILE A 147 14.90 16.77 -6.77
N GLU A 148 14.96 15.49 -7.10
CA GLU A 148 15.14 14.38 -6.16
C GLU A 148 16.55 13.80 -6.36
N CYS A 149 17.26 13.55 -5.26
CA CYS A 149 18.62 13.03 -5.28
C CYS A 149 18.63 11.58 -4.81
N ALA A 150 18.95 10.66 -5.71
CA ALA A 150 18.98 9.23 -5.41
C ALA A 150 20.03 8.87 -4.34
N ASP A 151 21.18 9.56 -4.35
CA ASP A 151 22.26 9.32 -3.38
C ASP A 151 21.88 9.83 -1.98
N CYS A 152 21.15 10.95 -1.87
CA CYS A 152 20.58 11.38 -0.58
C CYS A 152 19.59 10.36 -0.05
N TYR A 153 18.71 9.83 -0.90
CA TYR A 153 17.79 8.78 -0.48
C TYR A 153 18.54 7.53 -0.01
N ALA A 154 19.61 7.11 -0.70
CA ALA A 154 20.38 5.93 -0.30
C ALA A 154 20.95 6.04 1.13
N HIS A 155 21.28 7.25 1.58
CA HIS A 155 21.77 7.52 2.93
C HIS A 155 20.68 7.78 3.97
N ILE A 156 19.61 8.50 3.59
CA ILE A 156 18.59 8.98 4.54
C ILE A 156 17.37 8.04 4.60
N LYS A 157 17.12 7.26 3.54
CA LYS A 157 15.98 6.36 3.37
C LYS A 157 14.62 7.06 3.53
N SER A 158 14.53 8.30 3.06
CA SER A 158 13.32 9.12 3.12
C SER A 158 13.17 9.91 1.83
N ILE A 159 12.02 9.77 1.17
CA ILE A 159 11.77 10.50 -0.08
C ILE A 159 11.68 12.00 0.20
N GLU A 160 10.90 12.41 1.21
CA GLU A 160 10.73 13.81 1.63
C GLU A 160 12.07 14.53 1.81
N ASN A 161 13.00 13.89 2.53
CA ASN A 161 14.32 14.45 2.86
C ASN A 161 15.36 14.32 1.73
N SER A 162 14.97 13.77 0.58
CA SER A 162 15.84 13.61 -0.60
C SER A 162 15.54 14.62 -1.71
N THR A 163 14.69 15.61 -1.45
CA THR A 163 14.24 16.59 -2.47
C THR A 163 14.75 18.00 -2.22
N PHE A 164 15.04 18.73 -3.30
CA PHE A 164 15.72 20.02 -3.27
C PHE A 164 15.22 20.97 -4.37
N CYS A 165 15.26 22.27 -4.12
CA CYS A 165 15.25 23.26 -5.20
C CYS A 165 16.63 23.33 -5.88
N ASP A 166 16.71 23.88 -7.11
CA ASP A 166 17.97 23.96 -7.86
C ASP A 166 19.11 24.64 -7.07
N ALA A 167 18.81 25.76 -6.37
CA ALA A 167 19.81 26.49 -5.60
C ALA A 167 20.34 25.70 -4.40
N CYS A 168 19.45 25.06 -3.63
CA CYS A 168 19.84 24.25 -2.49
C CYS A 168 20.60 23.00 -2.92
N TYR A 169 20.17 22.32 -3.99
CA TYR A 169 20.87 21.15 -4.52
C TYR A 169 22.31 21.50 -4.89
N ASN A 170 22.51 22.56 -5.69
CA ASN A 170 23.85 22.98 -6.09
C ASN A 170 24.70 23.33 -4.85
N ARG A 171 24.15 24.10 -3.90
CA ARG A 171 24.89 24.48 -2.69
C ARG A 171 25.32 23.28 -1.85
N THR A 172 24.48 22.26 -1.69
CA THR A 172 24.77 21.09 -0.84
C THR A 172 25.57 20.00 -1.56
N HIS A 173 25.47 19.88 -2.88
CA HIS A 173 26.06 18.78 -3.64
C HIS A 173 27.31 19.13 -4.43
N LEU A 174 27.59 20.43 -4.71
CA LEU A 174 28.77 20.85 -5.49
C LEU A 174 30.12 20.39 -4.89
N ARG A 175 30.16 20.02 -3.60
CA ARG A 175 31.37 19.61 -2.88
C ARG A 175 31.31 18.19 -2.34
N MET A 176 30.34 17.37 -2.75
CA MET A 176 30.20 15.99 -2.27
C MET A 176 30.64 14.99 -3.34
N PRO A 177 31.85 14.39 -3.22
CA PRO A 177 32.37 13.45 -4.22
C PRO A 177 31.56 12.15 -4.31
N SER A 178 30.83 11.81 -3.24
CA SER A 178 29.97 10.63 -3.19
C SER A 178 28.69 10.79 -4.00
N HIS A 179 28.27 12.02 -4.31
CA HIS A 179 27.03 12.27 -5.05
C HIS A 179 27.31 12.42 -6.55
N ARG A 180 26.83 11.46 -7.35
CA ARG A 180 27.05 11.45 -8.80
C ARG A 180 26.04 12.38 -9.48
N ALA A 181 26.45 13.00 -10.59
CA ALA A 181 25.54 13.80 -11.41
C ALA A 181 24.32 13.00 -11.91
N SER A 182 24.48 11.68 -12.13
CA SER A 182 23.41 10.76 -12.51
C SER A 182 22.35 10.53 -11.42
N ALA A 183 22.64 10.88 -10.16
CA ALA A 183 21.68 10.77 -9.06
C ALA A 183 20.64 11.90 -9.06
N LYS A 184 20.84 12.93 -9.90
CA LYS A 184 19.91 14.05 -10.06
C LYS A 184 18.71 13.62 -10.92
N ARG A 185 17.53 13.51 -10.32
CA ARG A 185 16.26 13.30 -11.03
C ARG A 185 15.44 14.59 -11.02
N ARG A 186 14.95 15.04 -12.19
CA ARG A 186 14.08 16.22 -12.29
C ARG A 186 12.65 15.86 -11.94
N LEU A 187 12.03 16.72 -11.15
CA LEU A 187 10.65 16.56 -10.74
C LEU A 187 9.74 17.33 -11.67
N THR A 188 8.65 16.67 -12.07
CA THR A 188 7.55 17.31 -12.78
C THR A 188 6.63 17.92 -11.73
N VAL A 189 6.34 19.20 -11.87
CA VAL A 189 5.39 19.91 -11.01
C VAL A 189 4.33 20.53 -11.90
N SER A 190 3.06 20.29 -11.57
CA SER A 190 1.94 20.87 -12.32
C SER A 190 2.05 22.39 -12.40
N ALA A 191 1.70 22.97 -13.55
CA ALA A 191 1.87 24.40 -13.83
C ALA A 191 1.25 25.31 -12.75
N GLY A 192 0.11 24.92 -12.17
CA GLY A 192 -0.56 25.67 -11.10
C GLY A 192 0.20 25.77 -9.78
N PHE A 193 1.29 25.01 -9.59
CA PHE A 193 2.14 25.09 -8.40
C PHE A 193 3.49 25.79 -8.65
N GLN A 194 3.77 26.26 -9.87
CA GLN A 194 5.04 26.91 -10.20
C GLN A 194 5.19 28.28 -9.51
N ASP A 195 4.06 28.96 -9.27
CA ASP A 195 4.00 30.26 -8.59
C ASP A 195 3.93 30.16 -7.06
N PHE A 196 4.09 28.97 -6.46
CA PHE A 196 4.18 28.77 -5.00
C PHE A 196 5.54 29.29 -4.47
N SER A 197 5.77 30.57 -4.68
CA SER A 197 6.79 31.40 -4.07
C SER A 197 6.37 31.64 -2.62
N SER A 198 6.80 30.76 -1.71
CA SER A 198 6.76 30.98 -0.27
C SER A 198 5.38 31.36 0.32
N THR A 199 4.61 30.41 0.82
CA THR A 199 4.18 30.38 2.23
C THR A 199 3.11 29.30 2.47
N LYS A 200 3.49 28.38 3.36
CA LYS A 200 2.66 27.62 4.30
C LYS A 200 1.69 26.59 3.71
N HIS A 201 2.25 25.38 3.59
CA HIS A 201 1.63 24.08 3.43
C HIS A 201 1.31 23.69 1.99
N LEU A 202 2.29 23.02 1.37
CA LEU A 202 2.02 22.21 0.20
C LEU A 202 0.95 21.16 0.55
N PRO A 203 -0.02 20.91 -0.34
CA PRO A 203 -1.06 19.93 -0.08
C PRO A 203 -0.42 18.56 0.12
N ARG A 204 -0.83 17.87 1.20
CA ARG A 204 -0.46 16.48 1.44
C ARG A 204 -1.66 15.57 1.20
N HIS A 205 -1.41 14.46 0.54
CA HIS A 205 -2.42 13.48 0.17
C HIS A 205 -2.27 12.25 1.05
N PHE A 206 -3.28 11.98 1.88
CA PHE A 206 -3.29 10.83 2.77
C PHE A 206 -4.34 9.80 2.38
N MET A 207 -4.03 8.54 2.63
CA MET A 207 -4.99 7.44 2.58
C MET A 207 -5.08 6.76 3.94
N GLU A 208 -6.26 6.27 4.28
CA GLU A 208 -6.53 5.60 5.55
C GLU A 208 -6.54 4.09 5.34
N LEU A 209 -5.83 3.36 6.20
CA LEU A 209 -5.93 1.91 6.27
C LEU A 209 -7.32 1.53 6.78
N PHE A 210 -8.05 0.73 6.01
CA PHE A 210 -9.41 0.30 6.39
C PHE A 210 -9.58 -1.22 6.42
N ALA A 211 -8.67 -1.98 5.81
CA ALA A 211 -8.64 -3.42 5.96
C ALA A 211 -7.22 -3.98 5.84
N LEU A 212 -7.01 -5.12 6.49
CA LEU A 212 -5.83 -5.98 6.35
C LEU A 212 -6.31 -7.40 6.07
N LEU A 213 -5.68 -8.05 5.11
CA LEU A 213 -5.81 -9.49 4.91
C LEU A 213 -4.54 -10.14 5.42
N CYS A 214 -4.68 -11.09 6.34
CA CYS A 214 -3.55 -11.76 6.98
C CYS A 214 -3.56 -13.25 6.68
N ILE A 215 -2.37 -13.84 6.58
CA ILE A 215 -2.15 -15.29 6.45
C ILE A 215 -0.86 -15.69 7.16
N GLU A 216 -0.97 -16.67 8.07
CA GLU A 216 0.18 -17.27 8.74
C GLU A 216 0.74 -18.44 7.91
N THR A 217 -0.13 -19.36 7.47
CA THR A 217 0.25 -20.55 6.69
C THR A 217 -0.64 -20.80 5.48
N SER A 218 -1.94 -21.05 5.71
CA SER A 218 -2.92 -21.48 4.68
C SER A 218 -4.35 -21.13 5.06
N HIS A 219 -4.53 -20.08 5.86
CA HIS A 219 -5.86 -19.62 6.26
C HIS A 219 -5.87 -18.11 6.31
N TYR A 220 -6.64 -17.52 5.42
CA TYR A 220 -6.80 -16.07 5.36
C TYR A 220 -7.82 -15.62 6.40
N VAL A 221 -7.42 -14.60 7.16
CA VAL A 221 -8.28 -13.89 8.11
C VAL A 221 -8.23 -12.41 7.81
N ALA A 222 -9.27 -11.67 8.20
CA ALA A 222 -9.38 -10.26 7.88
C ALA A 222 -9.46 -9.39 9.13
N PHE A 223 -8.89 -8.20 9.05
CA PHE A 223 -9.14 -7.11 10.00
C PHE A 223 -9.77 -5.96 9.25
N VAL A 224 -10.86 -5.41 9.77
CA VAL A 224 -11.63 -4.37 9.08
C VAL A 224 -11.96 -3.23 10.04
N LYS A 225 -11.79 -2.00 9.57
CA LYS A 225 -12.16 -0.79 10.30
C LYS A 225 -13.65 -0.51 10.17
N CYS A 226 -14.35 -0.41 11.29
CA CYS A 226 -15.79 -0.21 11.39
C CYS A 226 -16.17 1.27 11.54
N GLY A 227 -15.66 2.13 10.66
CA GLY A 227 -16.02 3.55 10.63
C GLY A 227 -15.04 4.40 9.81
N GLN A 228 -15.34 5.70 9.71
CA GLN A 228 -14.52 6.69 8.99
C GLN A 228 -13.71 7.60 9.93
N GLN A 229 -13.95 7.53 11.23
CA GLN A 229 -13.18 8.29 12.21
C GLN A 229 -11.80 7.66 12.42
N ALA A 230 -10.79 8.47 12.74
CA ALA A 230 -9.42 8.01 12.97
C ALA A 230 -9.35 6.86 13.98
N THR A 231 -10.13 6.95 15.06
CA THR A 231 -10.21 5.99 16.18
C THR A 231 -11.40 5.02 16.07
N SER A 232 -11.97 4.83 14.88
CA SER A 232 -13.08 3.88 14.70
C SER A 232 -12.68 2.47 15.13
N PRO A 233 -13.61 1.68 15.72
CA PRO A 233 -13.29 0.34 16.17
C PRO A 233 -12.87 -0.56 15.01
N TRP A 234 -12.06 -1.55 15.31
CA TRP A 234 -11.67 -2.60 14.36
C TRP A 234 -12.32 -3.91 14.75
N VAL A 235 -12.56 -4.76 13.76
CA VAL A 235 -13.00 -6.14 13.96
C VAL A 235 -12.05 -7.10 13.29
N PHE A 236 -11.85 -8.23 13.94
CA PHE A 236 -11.22 -9.43 13.39
C PHE A 236 -12.33 -10.35 12.84
N PHE A 237 -12.11 -10.91 11.67
CA PHE A 237 -13.01 -11.86 11.03
C PHE A 237 -12.27 -13.14 10.66
N ASP A 238 -12.80 -14.27 11.13
CA ASP A 238 -12.38 -15.60 10.75
C ASP A 238 -13.57 -16.37 10.16
N SER A 239 -13.42 -16.80 8.89
CA SER A 239 -14.47 -17.51 8.16
C SER A 239 -14.66 -18.97 8.61
N MET A 240 -13.71 -19.52 9.36
CA MET A 240 -13.69 -20.91 9.83
C MET A 240 -13.29 -21.00 11.31
N ALA A 241 -13.74 -20.05 12.13
CA ALA A 241 -13.40 -19.94 13.54
C ALA A 241 -13.81 -21.18 14.36
N ASP A 242 -14.96 -21.76 14.05
CA ASP A 242 -15.46 -22.98 14.70
C ASP A 242 -16.13 -23.92 13.68
N ARG A 243 -16.49 -25.14 14.10
CA ARG A 243 -17.19 -26.13 13.28
C ARG A 243 -18.33 -26.79 14.04
N GLN A 244 -19.48 -26.85 13.38
CA GLN A 244 -20.62 -27.65 13.82
C GLN A 244 -20.94 -28.72 12.77
N GLY A 245 -20.53 -29.96 13.07
CA GLY A 245 -20.62 -31.06 12.11
C GLY A 245 -19.71 -30.82 10.91
N GLN A 246 -20.29 -30.75 9.70
CA GLN A 246 -19.57 -30.45 8.45
C GLN A 246 -19.54 -28.96 8.10
N ASN A 247 -20.24 -28.11 8.85
CA ASN A 247 -20.34 -26.68 8.55
C ASN A 247 -19.32 -25.88 9.37
N ASN A 248 -18.62 -24.96 8.71
CA ASN A 248 -17.81 -23.96 9.39
C ASN A 248 -18.72 -22.85 9.94
N ILE A 249 -18.40 -22.36 11.14
CA ILE A 249 -19.06 -21.23 11.79
C ILE A 249 -18.08 -20.05 11.75
N PRO A 250 -18.41 -18.95 11.08
CA PRO A 250 -17.57 -17.75 11.07
C PRO A 250 -17.73 -16.98 12.39
N GLU A 251 -16.69 -16.24 12.77
CA GLU A 251 -16.69 -15.37 13.95
C GLU A 251 -16.22 -13.95 13.59
N VAL A 252 -16.83 -12.97 14.25
CA VAL A 252 -16.41 -11.57 14.23
C VAL A 252 -16.13 -11.13 15.67
N VAL A 253 -14.91 -10.68 15.94
CA VAL A 253 -14.46 -10.27 17.29
C VAL A 253 -13.98 -8.82 17.25
N GLY A 254 -14.33 -8.03 18.26
CA GLY A 254 -13.82 -6.67 18.41
C GLY A 254 -12.30 -6.63 18.66
N PHE A 255 -11.61 -5.68 18.06
CA PHE A 255 -10.17 -5.47 18.22
C PHE A 255 -9.88 -4.03 18.65
N GLU A 256 -9.98 -3.78 19.95
CA GLU A 256 -9.85 -2.43 20.53
C GLU A 256 -8.39 -2.00 20.71
N GLU A 257 -7.49 -2.97 20.86
CA GLU A 257 -6.09 -2.74 21.27
C GLU A 257 -5.19 -2.24 20.12
N ILE A 258 -5.69 -2.22 18.87
CA ILE A 258 -4.89 -1.90 17.67
C ILE A 258 -4.14 -0.57 17.81
N TYR A 259 -4.80 0.48 18.31
CA TYR A 259 -4.20 1.81 18.46
C TYR A 259 -3.13 1.86 19.55
N GLU A 260 -3.21 0.97 20.53
CA GLU A 260 -2.27 0.89 21.63
C GLU A 260 -0.97 0.18 21.21
N TRP A 261 -1.09 -0.81 20.32
CA TRP A 261 0.01 -1.71 19.95
C TRP A 261 0.84 -1.26 18.75
N LEU A 262 0.28 -0.43 17.86
CA LEU A 262 0.98 0.05 16.67
C LEU A 262 1.98 1.17 17.00
N SER A 263 3.02 0.85 17.77
CA SER A 263 4.20 1.68 17.95
C SER A 263 5.47 0.83 17.86
N GLN A 264 6.53 1.44 17.35
CA GLN A 264 7.80 0.75 17.18
C GLN A 264 8.41 0.36 18.53
N GLU A 265 8.42 1.28 19.49
CA GLU A 265 9.00 1.07 20.82
C GLU A 265 8.33 -0.09 21.56
N ARG A 266 7.00 -0.19 21.43
CA ARG A 266 6.22 -1.24 22.09
C ARG A 266 6.46 -2.60 21.47
N LEU A 267 6.51 -2.68 20.14
CA LEU A 267 6.79 -3.94 19.43
C LEU A 267 8.23 -4.41 19.64
N GLU A 268 9.19 -3.48 19.73
CA GLU A 268 10.58 -3.76 20.06
C GLU A 268 10.75 -4.25 21.51
N ALA A 269 9.99 -3.69 22.46
CA ALA A 269 9.94 -4.19 23.83
C ALA A 269 9.41 -5.63 23.95
N HIS A 270 8.71 -6.12 22.92
CA HIS A 270 8.11 -7.45 22.84
C HIS A 270 8.74 -8.27 21.70
N ALA A 271 10.06 -8.49 21.76
CA ALA A 271 10.82 -9.13 20.70
C ALA A 271 10.37 -10.57 20.34
N ASP A 272 9.78 -11.31 21.29
CA ASP A 272 9.20 -12.64 21.02
C ASP A 272 7.73 -12.50 20.56
N ASP A 273 7.39 -13.08 19.41
CA ASP A 273 6.02 -13.10 18.88
C ASP A 273 5.01 -13.71 19.86
N ARG A 274 5.45 -14.60 20.75
CA ARG A 274 4.62 -15.23 21.79
C ARG A 274 4.20 -14.26 22.89
N SER A 275 4.90 -13.15 23.03
CA SER A 275 4.59 -12.10 24.00
C SER A 275 3.58 -11.07 23.49
N LEU A 276 3.28 -11.08 22.19
CA LEU A 276 2.29 -10.20 21.57
C LEU A 276 0.87 -10.77 21.76
N PRO A 277 -0.16 -9.92 21.92
CA PRO A 277 -1.53 -10.36 21.81
C PRO A 277 -1.79 -11.05 20.46
N PRO A 278 -2.60 -12.12 20.40
CA PRO A 278 -2.77 -12.92 19.19
C PRO A 278 -3.19 -12.12 17.94
N LEU A 279 -4.10 -11.16 18.11
CA LEU A 279 -4.57 -10.29 17.02
C LEU A 279 -3.49 -9.31 16.57
N VAL A 280 -2.70 -8.77 17.50
CA VAL A 280 -1.56 -7.89 17.20
C VAL A 280 -0.50 -8.63 16.41
N LYS A 281 -0.12 -9.86 16.84
CA LYS A 281 0.82 -10.72 16.10
C LYS A 281 0.37 -10.88 14.65
N LYS A 282 -0.92 -11.19 14.41
CA LYS A 282 -1.45 -11.41 13.06
C LYS A 282 -1.30 -10.18 12.15
N ILE A 283 -1.54 -8.97 12.65
CA ILE A 283 -1.43 -7.76 11.82
C ILE A 283 0.02 -7.32 11.57
N VAL A 284 0.94 -7.55 12.52
CA VAL A 284 2.35 -7.12 12.34
C VAL A 284 3.20 -8.17 11.63
N ALA A 285 2.98 -9.45 11.91
CA ALA A 285 3.78 -10.53 11.36
C ALA A 285 3.10 -11.20 10.16
N ASP A 286 1.77 -11.31 10.15
CA ASP A 286 1.02 -12.12 9.19
C ASP A 286 0.24 -11.30 8.15
N ALA A 287 0.43 -9.98 8.05
CA ALA A 287 -0.16 -9.17 6.98
C ALA A 287 0.29 -9.64 5.59
N TYR A 288 -0.68 -9.86 4.71
CA TYR A 288 -0.52 -10.29 3.32
C TYR A 288 -0.91 -9.19 2.33
N MET A 289 -2.05 -8.53 2.58
CA MET A 289 -2.47 -7.35 1.83
C MET A 289 -2.95 -6.24 2.77
N CYS A 290 -2.58 -5.01 2.44
CA CYS A 290 -3.05 -3.80 3.10
C CYS A 290 -3.99 -3.04 2.16
N PHE A 291 -5.14 -2.59 2.67
CA PHE A 291 -6.15 -1.88 1.90
C PHE A 291 -6.29 -0.47 2.45
N TYR A 292 -5.97 0.50 1.60
CA TYR A 292 -6.07 1.91 1.91
C TYR A 292 -7.16 2.56 1.07
N ARG A 293 -7.84 3.56 1.62
CA ARG A 293 -8.85 4.35 0.91
C ARG A 293 -8.58 5.84 1.05
N SER A 294 -8.90 6.60 0.01
CA SER A 294 -8.85 8.06 0.05
C SER A 294 -10.17 8.60 0.60
N ALA A 295 -10.12 9.34 1.71
CA ALA A 295 -11.31 9.99 2.28
C ALA A 295 -11.88 11.09 1.37
N THR A 296 -11.04 11.68 0.52
CA THR A 296 -11.44 12.77 -0.40
C THR A 296 -11.97 12.27 -1.73
N VAL A 297 -11.42 11.17 -2.28
CA VAL A 297 -11.85 10.63 -3.58
C VAL A 297 -13.04 9.69 -3.44
N ALA A 298 -13.18 8.98 -2.31
CA ALA A 298 -14.29 8.05 -2.08
C ALA A 298 -15.68 8.72 -1.98
N MET A 299 -15.76 10.05 -1.85
CA MET A 299 -17.06 10.77 -1.87
C MET A 299 -17.54 11.14 -3.28
N TYR A 300 -16.69 11.01 -4.31
CA TYR A 300 -17.01 11.43 -5.68
C TYR A 300 -17.23 10.27 -6.66
N ASN A 301 -17.15 9.03 -6.17
CA ASN A 301 -17.45 7.80 -6.92
C ASN A 301 -18.67 7.09 -6.33
#